data_AF-A0A7K3HGE6-F1
#
_entry.id   AF-A0A7K3HGE6-F1
#
_cell.length_a   1.000
_cell.length_b   1.000
_cell.length_c   1.000
_cell.angle_alpha   90.00
_cell.angle_beta   90.00
_cell.angle_gamma   90.00
#
_symmetry.space_group_name_H-M   'P 1'
#
loop_
_entity.id
_entity.type
_entity.pdbx_description
1 polymer ?
#
loop_
_entity_poly.entity_id
_entity_poly.type
_entity_poly.pdbx_seq_one_letter_code
_entity_poly.pdbx_strand_id
1 'polypeptide(L)' 'MATVIARRFHVCFIQVQTWRILREMGWTVQVPVRRAAERDEEAVATWVKETWPRVERR' A
#
# COMPACT_ATOMS: atom_id res chain seq x y z
N MET A 1 -11.68 -6.64 2.65
CA MET A 1 -11.10 -7.10 3.94
C MET A 1 -12.05 -8.00 4.72
N ALA A 2 -13.31 -7.61 4.97
CA ALA A 2 -14.28 -8.45 5.71
C ALA A 2 -14.39 -9.91 5.18
N THR A 3 -14.42 -10.11 3.87
CA THR A 3 -14.47 -11.45 3.25
C THR A 3 -13.24 -12.31 3.55
N VAL A 4 -12.04 -11.71 3.57
CA VAL A 4 -10.78 -12.44 3.85
C VAL A 4 -10.74 -12.87 5.31
N ILE A 5 -11.17 -11.99 6.21
CA ILE A 5 -11.26 -12.28 7.65
C ILE A 5 -12.26 -13.42 7.89
N ALA A 6 -13.45 -13.34 7.28
CA ALA A 6 -14.46 -14.39 7.38
C ALA A 6 -13.95 -15.76 6.89
N ARG A 7 -13.21 -15.79 5.77
CA ARG A 7 -12.66 -17.04 5.23
C ARG A 7 -11.54 -17.63 6.08
N ARG A 8 -10.68 -16.79 6.67
CA ARG A 8 -9.46 -17.24 7.36
C ARG A 8 -9.66 -17.49 8.86
N PHE A 9 -10.57 -16.76 9.48
CA PHE A 9 -10.82 -16.82 10.92
C PHE A 9 -12.23 -17.32 11.26
N HIS A 10 -13.07 -17.60 10.26
CA HIS A 10 -14.46 -18.07 10.44
C HIS A 10 -15.34 -17.13 11.29
N VAL A 11 -14.99 -15.84 11.32
CA VAL A 11 -15.75 -14.78 12.01
C VAL A 11 -16.20 -13.73 11.01
N CYS A 12 -17.48 -13.40 11.05
CA CYS A 12 -18.09 -12.39 10.18
C CYS A 12 -18.29 -11.07 10.94
N PHE A 13 -17.79 -9.99 10.36
CA PHE A 13 -18.05 -8.62 10.81
C PHE A 13 -18.76 -7.85 9.70
N ILE A 14 -19.61 -6.89 10.06
CA ILE A 14 -20.08 -5.90 9.08
C ILE A 14 -18.91 -5.00 8.66
N GLN A 15 -19.00 -4.38 7.48
CA GLN A 15 -17.91 -3.56 6.93
C GLN A 15 -17.46 -2.45 7.89
N VAL A 16 -18.41 -1.79 8.56
CA VAL A 16 -18.11 -0.72 9.54
C VAL A 16 -17.32 -1.24 10.74
N GLN A 17 -17.72 -2.38 11.30
CA GLN A 17 -17.01 -3.01 12.42
C GLN A 17 -15.59 -3.44 12.01
N THR A 18 -15.45 -4.02 10.81
CA THR A 18 -14.15 -4.42 10.26
C THR A 18 -13.19 -3.24 10.22
N TRP A 19 -13.63 -2.10 9.68
CA TRP A 19 -12.80 -0.89 9.60
C TRP A 19 -12.41 -0.32 10.96
N ARG A 20 -13.32 -0.34 11.94
CA ARG A 20 -13.04 0.12 13.31
C ARG A 20 -11.94 -0.71 13.98
N ILE A 21 -12.09 -2.03 13.95
CA ILE A 21 -11.13 -2.97 14.55
C ILE A 21 -9.75 -2.81 13.89
N LEU A 22 -9.69 -2.75 12.56
CA LEU A 22 -8.43 -2.55 11.84
C LEU A 22 -7.72 -1.26 12.25
N ARG A 23 -8.47 -0.14 12.36
CA ARG A 23 -7.90 1.14 12.77
C ARG A 23 -7.39 1.13 14.22
N GLU A 24 -8.10 0.48 15.14
CA GLU A 24 -7.66 0.29 16.53
C GLU A 24 -6.36 -0.54 16.61
N MET A 25 -6.18 -1.50 15.70
CA MET A 25 -4.93 -2.25 15.55
C MET A 25 -3.82 -1.48 14.79
N GLY A 26 -4.01 -0.20 14.48
CA GLY A 26 -3.02 0.63 13.79
C GLY A 26 -2.92 0.40 12.28
N TRP A 27 -3.86 -0.35 11.68
CA TRP A 27 -3.85 -0.56 10.24
C TRP A 27 -4.26 0.70 9.49
N THR A 28 -3.48 1.06 8.49
CA THR A 28 -3.80 2.11 7.52
C THR A 28 -4.33 1.53 6.23
N VAL A 29 -5.01 2.35 5.42
CA VAL A 29 -5.45 1.95 4.07
C VAL A 29 -4.22 1.54 3.26
N GLN A 30 -4.18 0.26 2.89
CA GLN A 30 -3.12 -0.25 2.02
C GLN A 30 -3.48 0.09 0.58
N VAL A 31 -2.73 1.02 -0.02
CA VAL A 31 -2.81 1.26 -1.46
C VAL A 31 -2.04 0.13 -2.13
N PRO A 32 -2.66 -0.62 -3.06
CA PRO A 32 -1.93 -1.61 -3.83
C PRO A 32 -0.72 -0.94 -4.46
N VAL A 33 0.46 -1.53 -4.32
CA VAL A 33 1.66 -1.05 -5.02
C VAL A 33 1.44 -1.35 -6.50
N ARG A 34 0.79 -0.43 -7.21
CA ARG A 34 0.58 -0.53 -8.65
C ARG A 34 1.92 -0.17 -9.29
N ARG A 35 2.77 -1.19 -9.49
CA ARG A 35 4.01 -1.03 -10.25
C ARG A 35 3.67 -1.02 -11.73
N ALA A 36 4.26 -0.09 -12.48
CA ALA A 36 4.22 -0.15 -13.93
C ALA A 36 4.88 -1.46 -14.38
N ALA A 37 4.34 -2.11 -15.41
CA ALA A 37 4.93 -3.33 -15.95
C ALA A 37 6.36 -3.11 -16.48
N GLU A 38 6.64 -1.89 -16.94
CA GLU A 38 7.94 -1.44 -17.45
C GLU A 38 8.89 -0.94 -16.34
N ARG A 39 8.51 -1.06 -15.07
CA ARG A 39 9.32 -0.52 -13.97
C ARG A 39 10.64 -1.29 -13.85
N ASP A 40 11.74 -0.61 -14.14
CA ASP A 40 13.10 -1.05 -13.90
C ASP A 40 13.64 -0.40 -12.62
N GLU A 41 13.91 -1.21 -11.58
CA GLU A 41 14.39 -0.71 -10.29
C GLU A 41 15.81 -0.13 -10.37
N GLU A 42 16.66 -0.59 -11.29
CA GLU A 42 18.01 -0.04 -11.49
C GLU A 42 17.94 1.35 -12.15
N ALA A 43 17.08 1.49 -13.16
CA ALA A 43 16.81 2.78 -13.80
C ALA A 43 16.19 3.77 -12.80
N VAL A 44 15.25 3.32 -11.97
CA VAL A 44 14.64 4.15 -10.90
C VAL A 44 15.69 4.57 -9.88
N ALA A 45 16.53 3.66 -9.39
CA ALA A 45 17.58 3.98 -8.43
C ALA A 45 18.57 5.01 -8.99
N THR A 46 18.98 4.82 -10.24
CA THR A 46 19.86 5.77 -10.95
C THR A 46 19.20 7.14 -11.08
N TRP A 47 17.93 7.20 -11.51
CA TRP A 47 17.21 8.45 -11.67
C TRP A 47 17.03 9.21 -10.35
N VAL A 48 16.69 8.52 -9.27
CA VAL A 48 16.56 9.10 -7.92
C VAL A 48 17.89 9.65 -7.43
N LYS A 49 19.00 8.98 -7.70
CA LYS A 49 20.33 9.44 -7.28
C LYS A 49 20.83 10.64 -8.08
N GLU A 50 20.64 10.62 -9.40
CA GLU A 50 21.35 11.54 -10.31
C GLU A 50 20.47 12.68 -10.84
N THR A 51 19.18 12.42 -11.02
CA THR A 51 18.25 13.36 -11.67
C THR A 51 17.37 14.07 -10.66
N TRP A 52 16.84 13.37 -9.66
CA TRP A 52 15.96 13.96 -8.64
C TRP A 52 16.55 15.22 -7.95
N PRO A 53 17.83 15.23 -7.50
CA PRO A 53 18.41 16.41 -6.84
C PRO A 53 18.58 17.63 -7.76
N ARG A 54 18.49 17.44 -9.09
CA ARG A 54 18.54 18.52 -10.08
C ARG A 54 17.14 19.07 -10.36
N VAL A 55 16.13 18.22 -10.32
CA VAL A 55 14.72 18.59 -10.53
C VAL A 55 14.16 19.31 -9.30
N GLU A 56 14.47 18.84 -8.09
CA GLU A 56 13.99 19.44 -6.83
C GLU A 56 14.52 20.85 -6.57
N ARG A 57 15.70 21.18 -7.11
CA ARG A 57 16.30 22.52 -6.98
C ARG A 57 15.74 23.57 -7.95
N ARG A 58 14.79 23.20 -8.81
CA ARG A 58 14.12 24.09 -9.75
C ARG A 58 12.77 24.52 -9.20
#